data_AF-Q0HRY0-F1
#
_entry.id   AF-Q0HRY0-F1
#
_cell.length_a   1.000
_cell.length_b   1.000
_cell.length_c   1.000
_cell.angle_alpha   90.00
_cell.angle_beta   90.00
_cell.angle_gamma   90.00
#
_symmetry.space_group_name_H-M   'P 1'
#
loop_
_entity.id
_entity.type
_entity.pdbx_description
1 polymer ?
#
loop_
_entity_poly.entity_id
_entity_poly.type
_entity_poly.pdbx_seq_one_letter_code
_entity_poly.pdbx_strand_id
1 'polypeptide(L)'
;MKTPISTETQQDALSIAKATQKPGQTKEQTKLIAQGIEKGIAEYKKRQKAKARERDKLRKQQLRARNQQASAADEMDDGEDFSLPQTQFTPVAWAAIALLLLSWLGFGAYIFL
;
A
#
# COMPACT_ATOMS: atom_id res chain seq x y z
N MET A 1 -11.37 -6.47 -29.30
CA MET A 1 -10.85 -7.86 -29.34
C MET A 1 -11.10 -8.50 -27.99
N LYS A 2 -11.84 -9.62 -27.94
CA LYS A 2 -12.06 -10.39 -26.70
C LYS A 2 -10.70 -11.00 -26.33
N THR A 3 -10.17 -10.71 -25.14
CA THR A 3 -8.94 -11.37 -24.68
C THR A 3 -9.20 -12.87 -24.59
N PRO A 4 -8.37 -13.71 -25.22
CA PRO A 4 -8.52 -15.15 -25.11
C PRO A 4 -8.39 -15.53 -23.64
N ILE A 5 -9.40 -16.22 -23.12
CA ILE A 5 -9.41 -16.68 -21.75
C ILE A 5 -8.41 -17.84 -21.67
N SER A 6 -7.58 -17.89 -20.63
CA SER A 6 -6.56 -18.95 -20.52
C SER A 6 -7.23 -20.31 -20.34
N THR A 7 -6.63 -21.35 -20.92
CA THR A 7 -7.06 -22.75 -20.76
C THR A 7 -7.08 -23.17 -19.29
N GLU A 8 -6.13 -22.66 -18.51
CA GLU A 8 -6.08 -22.80 -17.05
C GLU A 8 -7.35 -22.24 -16.39
N THR A 9 -7.79 -21.02 -16.74
CA THR A 9 -9.01 -20.42 -16.16
C THR A 9 -10.26 -21.23 -16.52
N GLN A 10 -10.29 -21.85 -17.70
CA GLN A 10 -11.39 -22.75 -18.11
C GLN A 10 -11.40 -24.04 -17.30
N GLN A 11 -10.23 -24.64 -17.07
CA GLN A 11 -10.08 -25.87 -16.28
C GLN A 11 -10.44 -25.63 -14.81
N ASP A 12 -9.99 -24.50 -14.23
CA ASP A 12 -10.35 -24.09 -12.87
C ASP A 12 -11.85 -23.83 -12.74
N ALA A 13 -12.44 -23.13 -13.71
CA ALA A 13 -13.88 -22.88 -13.68
C ALA A 13 -14.69 -24.19 -13.76
N LEU A 14 -14.23 -25.17 -14.55
CA LEU A 14 -14.82 -26.50 -14.62
C LEU A 14 -14.62 -27.31 -13.34
N SER A 15 -13.45 -27.24 -12.70
CA SER A 15 -13.18 -27.95 -11.45
C SER A 15 -14.03 -27.40 -10.31
N ILE A 16 -14.16 -26.08 -10.21
CA ILE A 16 -15.01 -25.40 -9.22
C ILE A 16 -16.49 -25.72 -9.46
N ALA A 17 -16.96 -25.69 -10.71
CA ALA A 17 -18.34 -26.04 -11.04
C ALA A 17 -18.66 -27.50 -10.67
N LYS A 18 -17.73 -28.43 -10.91
CA LYS A 18 -17.88 -29.84 -10.50
C LYS A 18 -17.84 -30.02 -8.98
N ALA A 19 -16.96 -29.30 -8.29
CA ALA A 19 -16.86 -29.34 -6.83
C ALA A 19 -18.14 -28.81 -6.13
N THR A 20 -18.86 -27.89 -6.79
CA THR A 20 -20.11 -27.30 -6.28
C THR A 20 -21.37 -27.93 -6.86
N GLN A 21 -21.23 -29.03 -7.61
CA GLN A 21 -22.32 -29.71 -8.29
C GLN A 21 -23.33 -30.25 -7.28
N LYS A 22 -24.62 -29.97 -7.51
CA LYS A 22 -25.72 -30.53 -6.72
C LYS A 22 -26.14 -31.90 -7.24
N PRO A 23 -26.60 -32.82 -6.38
CA PRO A 23 -27.15 -34.10 -6.83
C PRO A 23 -28.32 -33.87 -7.79
N GLY A 24 -28.30 -34.55 -8.94
CA GLY A 24 -29.29 -34.39 -10.01
C GLY A 24 -28.94 -33.35 -11.10
N GLN A 25 -27.83 -32.62 -10.99
CA GLN A 25 -27.41 -31.65 -12.01
C GLN A 25 -26.86 -32.33 -13.27
N THR A 26 -27.29 -31.89 -14.46
CA THR A 26 -26.78 -32.42 -15.74
C THR A 26 -25.37 -31.90 -16.06
N LYS A 27 -24.64 -32.64 -16.90
CA LYS A 27 -23.29 -32.21 -17.36
C LYS A 27 -23.34 -30.88 -18.10
N GLU A 28 -24.40 -30.62 -18.87
CA GLU A 28 -24.59 -29.35 -19.58
C GLU A 28 -24.82 -28.19 -18.63
N GLN A 29 -25.64 -28.37 -17.59
CA GLN A 29 -25.85 -27.35 -16.55
C GLN A 29 -24.55 -27.04 -15.82
N THR A 30 -23.77 -28.08 -15.48
CA THR A 30 -22.45 -27.91 -14.85
C THR A 30 -21.51 -27.11 -15.77
N LYS A 31 -21.54 -27.38 -17.09
CA LYS A 31 -20.75 -26.65 -18.10
C LYS A 31 -21.18 -25.19 -18.24
N LEU A 32 -22.48 -24.89 -18.17
CA LEU A 32 -22.98 -23.51 -18.19
C LEU A 32 -22.54 -22.74 -16.94
N ILE A 33 -22.54 -23.38 -15.77
CA ILE A 33 -22.02 -22.78 -14.53
C ILE A 33 -20.52 -22.50 -14.67
N ALA A 34 -19.76 -23.45 -15.19
CA ALA A 34 -18.33 -23.25 -15.45
C ALA A 34 -18.07 -22.06 -16.38
N GLN A 35 -18.84 -21.88 -17.46
CA GLN A 35 -18.73 -20.70 -18.32
C GLN A 35 -19.04 -19.39 -17.58
N GLY A 36 -19.96 -19.41 -16.63
CA GLY A 36 -20.26 -18.26 -15.77
C GLY A 36 -19.07 -17.91 -14.87
N ILE A 37 -18.49 -18.90 -14.20
CA ILE A 37 -17.31 -18.75 -13.33
C ILE A 37 -16.12 -18.25 -14.14
N GLU A 38 -15.89 -18.82 -15.32
CA GLU A 38 -14.83 -18.43 -16.25
C GLU A 38 -14.92 -16.93 -16.59
N LYS A 39 -16.12 -16.46 -16.98
CA LYS A 39 -16.36 -15.04 -17.27
C LYS A 39 -16.13 -14.16 -16.05
N GLY A 40 -16.58 -14.59 -14.88
CA GLY A 40 -16.39 -13.86 -13.62
C GLY A 40 -14.91 -13.67 -13.27
N ILE A 41 -14.11 -14.74 -13.37
CA ILE A 41 -12.66 -14.68 -13.13
C ILE A 41 -11.99 -13.75 -14.15
N ALA A 42 -12.36 -13.84 -15.42
CA ALA A 42 -11.80 -13.00 -16.47
C ALA A 42 -12.10 -11.51 -16.24
N GLU A 43 -13.33 -11.16 -15.87
CA GLU A 43 -13.73 -9.79 -15.58
C GLU A 43 -13.03 -9.25 -14.34
N TYR A 44 -12.94 -10.06 -13.27
CA TYR A 44 -12.23 -9.68 -12.05
C TYR A 44 -10.74 -9.42 -12.33
N LYS A 45 -10.05 -10.33 -13.03
CA LYS A 45 -8.64 -10.16 -13.43
C LYS A 45 -8.45 -8.90 -14.28
N LYS A 46 -9.40 -8.59 -15.18
CA LYS A 46 -9.37 -7.36 -16.00
C LYS A 46 -9.44 -6.11 -15.12
N ARG A 47 -10.41 -6.05 -14.19
CA ARG A 47 -10.57 -4.92 -13.25
C ARG A 47 -9.33 -4.75 -12.36
N GLN A 48 -8.79 -5.85 -11.85
CA GLN A 48 -7.59 -5.84 -11.02
C GLN A 48 -6.37 -5.28 -11.78
N LYS A 49 -6.13 -5.73 -13.02
CA LYS A 49 -5.04 -5.22 -13.86
C LYS A 49 -5.20 -3.74 -14.19
N ALA A 50 -6.42 -3.27 -14.44
CA ALA A 50 -6.68 -1.84 -14.66
C ALA A 50 -6.30 -1.02 -13.41
N LYS A 51 -6.76 -1.42 -12.23
CA LYS A 51 -6.43 -0.75 -10.95
C LYS A 51 -4.93 -0.76 -10.66
N ALA A 52 -4.22 -1.86 -10.94
CA ALA A 52 -2.78 -1.93 -10.77
C ALA A 52 -2.05 -0.90 -11.66
N ARG A 53 -2.45 -0.76 -12.92
CA ARG A 53 -1.87 0.23 -13.84
C ARG A 53 -2.13 1.67 -13.40
N GLU A 54 -3.31 1.96 -12.87
CA GLU A 54 -3.63 3.28 -12.32
C GLU A 54 -2.71 3.62 -11.14
N ARG A 55 -2.54 2.68 -10.21
CA ARG A 55 -1.60 2.85 -9.09
C ARG A 55 -0.16 3.08 -9.55
N ASP A 56 0.30 2.34 -10.55
CA ASP A 56 1.64 2.51 -11.10
C ASP A 56 1.82 3.87 -11.78
N LYS A 57 0.78 4.36 -12.49
CA LYS A 57 0.77 5.70 -13.07
C LYS A 57 0.87 6.78 -11.99
N LEU A 58 0.05 6.68 -10.93
CA LEU A 58 0.09 7.62 -9.81
C LEU A 58 1.45 7.64 -9.12
N ARG A 59 2.02 6.45 -8.86
CA ARG A 59 3.36 6.34 -8.25
C ARG A 59 4.44 6.99 -9.12
N LYS A 60 4.41 6.76 -10.42
CA LYS A 60 5.35 7.38 -11.37
C LYS A 60 5.16 8.89 -11.46
N GLN A 61 3.92 9.38 -11.43
CA GLN A 61 3.64 10.81 -11.41
C GLN A 61 4.17 11.47 -10.13
N GLN A 62 3.93 10.87 -8.97
CA GLN A 62 4.46 11.36 -7.69
C GLN A 62 5.98 11.40 -7.68
N LEU A 63 6.64 10.34 -8.18
CA LEU A 63 8.10 10.32 -8.26
C LEU A 63 8.64 11.41 -9.20
N ARG A 64 7.99 11.63 -10.34
CA ARG A 64 8.36 12.72 -11.26
C ARG A 64 8.18 14.09 -10.63
N ALA A 65 7.06 14.33 -9.95
CA ALA A 65 6.79 15.59 -9.25
C ALA A 65 7.83 15.85 -8.15
N ARG A 66 8.18 14.82 -7.37
CA ARG A 66 9.24 14.92 -6.35
C ARG A 66 10.60 15.22 -6.95
N ASN A 67 10.96 14.57 -8.06
CA ASN A 67 12.23 14.85 -8.74
C ASN A 67 12.26 16.26 -9.32
N GLN A 68 11.15 16.75 -9.89
CA GLN A 68 11.05 18.13 -10.38
C GLN A 68 11.15 19.15 -9.25
N GLN A 69 10.55 18.88 -8.09
CA GLN A 69 10.72 19.72 -6.90
C GLN A 69 12.17 19.70 -6.38
N ALA A 70 12.84 18.54 -6.40
CA ALA A 70 14.23 18.43 -6.01
C ALA A 70 15.16 19.19 -6.98
N SER A 71 14.94 19.08 -8.30
CA SER A 71 15.71 19.84 -9.29
C SER A 71 15.43 21.35 -9.26
N ALA A 72 14.20 21.77 -8.95
CA ALA A 72 13.87 23.18 -8.78
C ALA A 72 14.41 23.77 -7.46
N ALA A 73 14.62 22.93 -6.44
CA ALA A 73 15.33 23.32 -5.22
C ALA A 73 16.85 23.44 -5.45
N ASP A 74 17.42 22.61 -6.33
CA ASP A 74 18.84 22.63 -6.72
C ASP A 74 19.21 23.89 -7.54
N GLU A 75 18.26 24.45 -8.31
CA GLU A 75 18.45 25.72 -9.05
C GLU A 75 18.24 26.99 -8.19
N MET A 76 17.82 26.85 -6.92
CA MET A 76 17.66 27.95 -5.96
C MET A 76 18.62 27.87 -4.76
N ASP A 77 19.64 27.01 -4.82
CA ASP A 77 20.62 26.81 -3.74
C ASP A 77 22.07 27.07 -4.19
N ASP A 78 22.30 28.07 -5.04
CA ASP A 78 23.59 28.76 -5.11
C ASP A 78 23.64 29.81 -3.98
N GLY A 79 23.80 29.31 -2.75
CA GLY A 79 23.78 30.05 -1.49
C GLY A 79 22.45 29.81 -0.78
N GLU A 80 22.39 28.94 0.22
CA GLU A 80 22.69 29.30 1.60
C GLU A 80 22.80 28.06 2.50
N ASP A 81 23.90 28.05 3.27
CA ASP A 81 24.10 27.43 4.58
C ASP A 81 23.43 26.08 4.91
N PHE A 82 24.30 25.10 5.16
CA PHE A 82 24.00 23.76 5.67
C PHE A 82 23.20 23.82 6.97
N SER A 83 21.87 23.89 6.86
CA SER A 83 20.96 23.86 8.00
C SER A 83 20.76 22.42 8.45
N LEU A 84 21.54 22.02 9.46
CA LEU A 84 21.25 20.87 10.33
C LEU A 84 19.77 20.88 10.73
N PRO A 85 19.10 19.72 10.87
CA PRO A 85 17.70 19.66 11.25
C PRO A 85 17.51 20.37 12.60
N GLN A 86 16.95 21.58 12.54
CA GLN A 86 16.48 22.35 13.68
C GLN A 86 15.54 21.46 14.48
N THR A 87 16.07 20.89 15.56
CA THR A 87 15.29 20.12 16.52
C THR A 87 14.38 21.13 17.20
N GLN A 88 13.17 21.25 16.69
CA GLN A 88 12.12 22.09 17.26
C GLN A 88 11.78 21.55 18.66
N PHE A 89 12.51 22.03 19.67
CA PHE A 89 12.19 21.78 21.07
C PHE A 89 10.83 22.40 21.35
N THR A 90 9.78 21.58 21.30
CA THR A 90 8.44 21.99 21.69
C THR A 90 8.42 22.32 23.18
N PRO A 91 7.52 23.18 23.66
CA PRO A 91 7.39 23.48 25.09
C PRO A 91 7.19 22.21 25.94
N VAL A 92 6.64 21.15 25.35
CA VAL A 92 6.50 19.82 25.99
C VAL A 92 7.85 19.14 26.21
N ALA A 93 8.80 19.27 25.27
CA ALA A 93 10.14 18.73 25.43
C ALA A 93 10.91 19.43 26.57
N TRP A 94 10.79 20.75 26.67
CA TRP A 94 11.37 21.52 27.78
C TRP A 94 10.75 21.13 29.13
N ALA A 95 9.43 20.96 29.20
CA ALA A 95 8.75 20.51 30.42
C ALA A 95 9.20 19.11 30.85
N ALA A 96 9.37 18.18 29.90
CA ALA A 96 9.86 16.83 30.20
C ALA A 96 11.31 16.84 30.74
N ILE A 97 12.19 17.68 30.18
CA ILE A 97 13.58 17.83 30.66
C ILE A 97 13.61 18.43 32.07
N ALA A 98 12.78 19.45 32.34
CA ALA A 98 12.71 20.07 33.66
C ALA A 98 12.22 19.09 34.74
N LEU A 99 11.19 18.30 34.44
CA LEU A 99 10.68 17.27 35.36
C LEU A 99 11.75 16.21 35.67
N LEU A 100 12.53 15.83 34.65
CA LEU A 100 13.57 14.82 34.78
C LEU A 100 14.70 15.30 35.69
N LEU A 101 15.17 16.54 35.50
CA LEU A 101 16.20 17.14 36.37
C LEU A 101 15.72 17.26 37.82
N LEU A 102 14.45 17.63 38.02
CA LEU A 102 13.86 17.74 39.36
C LEU A 102 13.78 16.37 40.07
N SER A 103 13.43 15.31 39.33
CA SER A 103 13.36 13.94 39.86
C SER A 103 14.73 13.44 40.33
N TRP A 104 15.78 13.66 39.55
CA TRP A 104 17.15 13.28 39.92
C TRP A 104 17.69 14.06 41.11
N LEU A 105 17.40 15.36 41.20
CA LEU A 105 17.76 16.17 42.37
C LEU A 105 17.09 15.66 43.65
N GLY A 106 15.80 15.33 43.59
CA GLY A 106 15.09 14.74 44.72
C GLY A 106 15.66 13.38 45.14
N PHE A 107 15.96 12.51 44.17
CA PHE A 107 16.54 11.20 44.43
C PHE A 107 17.98 11.28 44.96
N GLY A 108 18.80 12.17 44.39
CA GLY A 108 20.17 12.40 44.83
C GLY A 108 20.25 12.96 46.25
N ALA A 109 19.37 13.90 46.59
CA ALA A 109 19.24 14.42 47.96
C ALA A 109 18.77 13.34 48.93
N TYR A 110 17.83 12.47 48.53
CA TYR A 110 17.37 11.34 49.35
C TYR A 110 18.46 10.30 49.61
N ILE A 111 19.36 10.03 48.64
CA ILE A 111 20.48 9.10 48.85
C ILE A 111 21.54 9.67 49.80
N PHE A 112 21.71 10.99 49.84
CA PHE A 112 22.69 11.66 50.69
C PHE A 112 22.18 12.00 52.10
N LEU A 113 20.88 11.87 52.35
CA LEU A 113 20.23 12.10 53.65
C LEU A 113 20.01 10.77 54.38
#